data_AF-A0A352FTL9-F1
#
_entry.id   AF-A0A352FTL9-F1
#
_cell.length_a   1.000
_cell.length_b   1.000
_cell.length_c   1.000
_cell.angle_alpha   90.00
_cell.angle_beta   90.00
_cell.angle_gamma   90.00
#
_symmetry.space_group_name_H-M   'P 1'
#
loop_
_entity.id
_entity.type
_entity.pdbx_description
1 polymer ?
#
loop_
_entity_poly.entity_id
_entity_poly.type
_entity_poly.pdbx_seq_one_letter_code
_entity_poly.pdbx_strand_id
1 'polypeptide(L)' 'NPVDHPHGGGEGKTSGGRNPVTPWGKPTRGYKTRHNKRTKKMIVRDRRVK' A
#
# COMPACT_ATOMS: atom_id res chain seq x y z
N ASN A 1 -9.73 -5.64 15.98
CA ASN A 1 -9.80 -4.44 16.85
C ASN A 1 -8.86 -3.34 16.33
N PRO A 2 -8.94 -2.07 16.80
CA PRO A 2 -8.13 -0.94 16.30
C PRO A 2 -6.61 -1.15 16.42
N VAL A 3 -6.18 -2.02 17.33
CA VAL A 3 -4.79 -2.45 17.51
C VAL A 3 -4.30 -3.31 16.35
N ASP A 4 -5.18 -4.11 15.74
CA ASP A 4 -4.79 -5.14 14.76
C ASP A 4 -4.71 -4.59 13.33
N HIS A 5 -5.45 -3.52 13.03
CA HIS A 5 -5.50 -2.94 11.69
C HIS A 5 -5.67 -1.42 11.74
N PRO A 6 -4.98 -0.66 10.88
CA PRO A 6 -5.15 0.79 10.78
C PRO A 6 -6.55 1.26 10.36
N HIS A 7 -7.41 0.33 9.93
CA HIS A 7 -8.83 0.56 9.59
C HIS A 7 -9.78 0.02 10.66
N GLY A 8 -9.26 -0.60 11.71
CA GLY A 8 -10.07 -1.13 12.80
C GLY A 8 -10.56 0.00 13.70
N GLY A 9 -11.78 -0.16 14.21
CA GLY A 9 -12.43 0.80 15.10
C GLY A 9 -13.58 1.56 14.46
N GLY A 10 -14.35 2.24 15.31
CA GLY A 10 -15.62 2.88 14.96
C GLY A 10 -16.82 1.98 15.25
N GLU A 11 -17.97 2.60 15.48
CA GLU A 11 -19.24 1.91 15.67
C GLU A 11 -19.87 1.57 14.32
N GLY A 12 -20.34 0.33 14.14
CA GLY A 12 -20.92 -0.13 12.87
C GLY A 12 -19.89 -0.35 11.75
N LYS A 13 -20.34 -0.26 10.48
CA LYS A 13 -19.46 -0.43 9.30
C LYS A 13 -18.81 0.91 8.92
N THR A 14 -17.74 1.29 9.60
CA THR A 14 -17.00 2.52 9.30
C THR A 14 -15.69 2.24 8.57
N SER A 15 -15.36 3.05 7.58
CA SER A 15 -14.06 3.02 6.86
C SER A 15 -12.94 3.78 7.61
N GLY A 16 -13.20 4.27 8.82
CA GLY A 16 -12.24 5.00 9.66
C GLY A 16 -11.66 6.29 9.04
N GLY A 17 -12.15 6.72 7.87
CA GLY A 17 -11.67 7.90 7.13
C GLY A 17 -10.23 7.79 6.60
N ARG A 18 -9.62 6.60 6.64
CA ARG A 18 -8.20 6.40 6.31
C ARG A 18 -8.02 5.81 4.91
N ASN A 19 -6.96 6.25 4.23
CA ASN A 19 -6.55 5.64 2.97
C ASN A 19 -6.31 4.13 3.14
N PRO A 20 -6.56 3.32 2.10
CA PRO A 20 -6.42 1.88 2.21
C PRO A 20 -4.94 1.50 2.36
N VAL A 21 -4.64 0.85 3.49
CA VAL A 21 -3.31 0.43 3.90
C VAL A 21 -3.35 -1.02 4.37
N THR A 22 -2.18 -1.65 4.39
CA THR A 22 -1.97 -2.95 5.05
C THR A 22 -2.08 -2.81 6.58
N PRO A 23 -2.12 -3.92 7.33
CA PRO A 23 -2.07 -3.88 8.81
C PRO A 23 -0.88 -3.09 9.37
N TRP A 24 0.21 -2.99 8.60
CA TRP A 24 1.44 -2.28 8.97
C TRP A 24 1.58 -0.89 8.32
N GLY A 25 0.50 -0.34 7.76
CA GLY A 25 0.46 1.02 7.24
C GLY A 25 1.00 1.22 5.83
N LYS A 26 1.33 0.15 5.10
CA LYS A 26 1.79 0.27 3.70
C LYS A 26 0.61 0.56 2.78
N PRO A 27 0.64 1.59 1.92
CA PRO A 27 -0.48 1.89 1.03
C PRO A 27 -0.71 0.75 0.02
N THR A 28 -1.97 0.37 -0.18
CA THR A 28 -2.34 -0.73 -1.09
C THR A 28 -2.68 -0.25 -2.51
N ARG A 29 -3.01 1.03 -2.68
CA ARG A 29 -3.36 1.61 -3.98
C ARG A 29 -2.20 2.38 -4.59
N GLY A 30 -1.76 1.97 -5.78
CA GLY A 30 -0.78 2.70 -6.61
C GLY A 30 0.66 2.76 -6.09
N TYR A 31 0.93 2.34 -4.85
CA TYR A 31 2.26 2.46 -4.26
C TYR A 31 3.25 1.44 -4.81
N LYS A 32 4.39 1.93 -5.32
CA LYS A 32 5.49 1.10 -5.80
C LYS A 32 6.26 0.52 -4.61
N THR A 33 6.14 -0.79 -4.43
CA THR A 33 6.82 -1.50 -3.33
C THR A 33 8.30 -1.81 -3.62
N ARG A 34 8.70 -1.88 -4.90
CA ARG A 34 10.08 -2.18 -5.34
C ARG A 34 10.96 -0.92 -5.37
N HIS A 35 11.99 -0.87 -4.52
CA HIS A 35 12.97 0.23 -4.48
C HIS A 35 14.38 -0.14 -5.00
N ASN A 36 14.74 -1.43 -5.04
CA ASN A 36 16.09 -1.87 -5.42
C ASN A 36 16.53 -1.32 -6.79
N LYS A 37 17.64 -0.55 -6.79
CA LYS A 37 18.22 0.07 -7.98
C LYS A 37 19.02 -0.92 -8.83
N ARG A 38 19.71 -1.89 -8.21
CA ARG A 38 20.59 -2.86 -8.90
C ARG A 38 19.85 -3.67 -9.96
N THR A 39 18.58 -4.00 -9.73
CA THR A 39 17.77 -4.79 -10.67
C THR A 39 17.12 -3.96 -11.76
N LYS A 40 17.12 -2.62 -11.67
CA LYS A 40 16.52 -1.75 -12.70
C LYS A 40 17.26 -1.84 -14.04
N LYS A 41 18.58 -2.07 -14.02
CA LYS A 41 19.41 -2.17 -15.24
C LYS A 41 19.06 -3.38 -16.12
N MET A 42 18.38 -4.38 -15.58
CA MET A 42 17.98 -5.59 -16.30
C MET A 42 16.56 -5.48 -16.89
N ILE A 43 15.89 -4.35 -16.74
CA ILE A 43 14.52 -4.15 -17.21
C ILE A 43 14.55 -3.54 -18.60
N VAL A 44 14.08 -4.28 -19.61
CA VAL A 44 14.02 -3.81 -21.01
C VAL A 44 12.84 -2.84 -21.24
N ARG A 45 11.68 -3.10 -20.63
CA ARG A 45 10.50 -2.20 -20.66
C ARG A 45 9.79 -2.20 -19.30
N ASP A 46 9.61 -1.03 -18.68
CA ASP A 46 8.81 -0.91 -17.44
C ASP A 46 7.34 -0.72 -17.80
N ARG A 47 6.47 -1.54 -17.20
CA ARG A 47 5.00 -1.53 -17.36
C ARG A 47 4.31 -0.21 -16.98
N ARG A 48 5.05 0.76 -16.42
CA ARG A 48 4.53 2.08 -16.00
C ARG A 48 5.01 3.23 -16.87
N VAL A 49 5.95 2.97 -17.78
CA VAL A 49 6.35 4.00 -18.76
C VAL A 49 5.20 4.09 -19.75
N LYS A 50 4.59 5.27 -19.81
CA LYS A 50 3.56 5.60 -20.79
C LYS A 50 4.24 5.88 -22.13
#